data_AF-A0A957NBA0-F1
#
_entry.id   AF-A0A957NBA0-F1
#
_cell.length_a   1.000
_cell.length_b   1.000
_cell.length_c   1.000
_cell.angle_alpha   90.00
_cell.angle_beta   90.00
_cell.angle_gamma   90.00
#
_symmetry.space_group_name_H-M   'P 1'
#
loop_
_entity.id
_entity.type
_entity.pdbx_description
1 polymer ?
#
loop_
_entity_poly.entity_id
_entity_poly.type
_entity_poly.pdbx_seq_one_letter_code
_entity_poly.pdbx_strand_id
1 'polypeptide(L)'
;YAQDEADWTDYLNVLRDYIQPRAQGSAFSDFYLRFFAHHLRAITKPGGLFDDTTVTRLPWRGQTRRVRMVVYRRAPGASHRRGQSPEQALATVCDRLAGGLANAGVKARRLGAADIHAWLLRWFNPNPSLLGATAADRERFYQLAAYPEEANEGDVELASSTDFSQRLFFGQPRSDVTNGIWFFDNMPHRVMVLDRLRTPPTTGHLTGETRKGGDACNALFDQMPEDTVMCLTLVATPQDALEAHLNYLGKKAVG
;
A
#
# COMPACT_ATOMS: atom_id res chain seq x y z
N TYR A 1 -5.99 -2.26 -0.09
CA TYR A 1 -4.75 -2.95 0.29
C TYR A 1 -4.30 -2.41 1.63
N ALA A 2 -4.16 -3.26 2.64
CA ALA A 2 -3.54 -2.90 3.91
C ALA A 2 -2.27 -3.75 4.08
N GLN A 3 -1.18 -3.10 4.45
CA GLN A 3 0.14 -3.71 4.60
C GLN A 3 0.90 -2.96 5.69
N ASP A 4 1.67 -3.67 6.50
CA ASP A 4 2.61 -3.06 7.43
C ASP A 4 3.95 -2.89 6.72
N GLU A 5 4.44 -1.66 6.66
CA GLU A 5 5.65 -1.30 5.94
C GLU A 5 6.76 -0.88 6.90
N ALA A 6 7.96 -1.38 6.63
CA ALA A 6 9.17 -1.07 7.38
C ALA A 6 10.07 -0.05 6.66
N ASP A 7 9.58 0.56 5.58
CA ASP A 7 10.25 1.64 4.86
C ASP A 7 9.87 3.00 5.46
N TRP A 8 10.89 3.75 5.88
CA TRP A 8 10.75 5.05 6.51
C TRP A 8 11.18 6.21 5.61
N THR A 9 11.39 5.97 4.31
CA THR A 9 11.87 6.99 3.37
C THR A 9 10.95 8.22 3.34
N ASP A 10 9.63 8.01 3.26
CA ASP A 10 8.62 9.07 3.29
C ASP A 10 8.73 9.91 4.59
N TYR A 11 8.84 9.23 5.74
CA TYR A 11 9.02 9.91 7.02
C TYR A 11 10.33 10.71 7.09
N LEU A 12 11.43 10.13 6.60
CA LEU A 12 12.73 10.78 6.58
C LEU A 12 12.75 11.99 5.64
N ASN A 13 12.01 11.96 4.54
CA ASN A 13 11.84 13.12 3.65
C ASN A 13 11.06 14.23 4.37
N VAL A 14 9.92 13.91 4.98
CA VAL A 14 9.16 14.87 5.79
C VAL A 14 10.03 15.48 6.91
N LEU A 15 10.85 14.67 7.56
CA LEU A 15 11.76 15.15 8.61
C LEU A 15 12.83 16.10 8.05
N ARG A 16 13.35 15.84 6.84
CA ARG A 16 14.29 16.75 6.15
C ARG A 16 13.61 18.08 5.80
N ASP A 17 12.41 18.02 5.24
CA ASP A 17 11.66 19.20 4.80
C ASP A 17 11.19 20.05 5.98
N TYR A 18 11.02 19.46 7.15
CA TYR A 18 10.70 20.16 8.39
C TYR A 18 11.85 21.05 8.91
N ILE A 19 13.10 20.81 8.48
CA ILE A 19 14.25 21.56 8.96
C ILE A 19 14.16 23.01 8.47
N GLN A 20 14.11 23.93 9.43
CA GLN A 20 14.08 25.36 9.19
C GLN A 20 15.31 25.81 8.37
N PRO A 21 15.16 26.75 7.41
CA PRO A 21 16.26 27.17 6.53
C PRO A 21 17.56 27.53 7.26
N ARG A 22 17.46 28.21 8.40
CA ARG A 22 18.63 28.61 9.22
C ARG A 22 19.44 27.44 9.82
N ALA A 23 18.86 26.24 9.87
CA ALA A 23 19.47 25.05 10.45
C ALA A 23 19.85 24.01 9.38
N GLN A 24 19.49 24.24 8.11
CA GLN A 24 19.87 23.37 7.00
C GLN A 24 21.39 23.40 6.80
N GLY A 25 21.98 22.24 6.51
CA GLY A 25 23.42 22.09 6.32
C GLY A 25 24.28 22.31 7.58
N SER A 26 23.67 22.44 8.76
CA SER A 26 24.43 22.50 10.01
C SER A 26 24.92 21.10 10.42
N ALA A 27 26.09 21.04 11.05
CA ALA A 27 26.65 19.77 11.54
C ALA A 27 25.69 19.02 12.47
N PHE A 28 24.89 19.75 13.26
CA PHE A 28 23.87 19.18 14.12
C PHE A 28 22.73 18.53 13.31
N SER A 29 22.16 19.24 12.33
CA SER A 29 21.07 18.73 11.49
C SER A 29 21.50 17.48 10.71
N ASP A 30 22.69 17.51 10.11
CA ASP A 30 23.21 16.39 9.34
C ASP A 30 23.47 15.16 10.23
N PHE A 31 24.03 15.37 11.42
CA PHE A 31 24.20 14.30 12.40
C PHE A 31 22.85 13.74 12.85
N TYR A 32 21.89 14.60 13.19
CA TYR A 32 20.57 14.21 13.66
C TYR A 32 19.84 13.36 12.63
N LEU A 33 19.77 13.80 11.37
CA LEU A 33 19.13 13.06 10.28
C LEU A 33 19.77 11.68 10.07
N ARG A 34 21.11 11.61 10.06
CA ARG A 34 21.84 10.34 9.92
C ARG A 34 21.58 9.40 11.09
N PHE A 35 21.63 9.92 12.31
CA PHE A 35 21.41 9.15 13.52
C PHE A 35 19.97 8.63 13.61
N PHE A 36 18.98 9.47 13.28
CA PHE A 36 17.58 9.07 13.28
C PHE A 36 17.28 8.00 12.23
N ALA A 37 17.82 8.16 11.01
CA ALA A 37 17.71 7.13 9.96
C ALA A 37 18.35 5.80 10.40
N HIS A 38 19.47 5.83 11.11
CA HIS A 38 20.07 4.63 11.70
C HIS A 38 19.16 3.96 12.72
N HIS A 39 18.51 4.72 13.61
CA HIS A 39 17.58 4.18 14.61
C HIS A 39 16.37 3.53 13.95
N LEU A 40 15.75 4.20 12.98
CA LEU A 40 14.61 3.65 12.24
C LEU A 40 14.97 2.33 11.53
N ARG A 41 16.18 2.23 10.97
CA ARG A 41 16.67 0.98 10.37
C ARG A 41 16.96 -0.12 11.40
N ALA A 42 17.38 0.25 12.60
CA ALA A 42 17.66 -0.73 13.66
C ALA A 42 16.37 -1.39 14.18
N ILE A 43 15.27 -0.63 14.27
CA ILE A 43 13.99 -1.13 14.77
C ILE A 43 13.17 -1.90 13.73
N THR A 44 13.53 -1.85 12.44
CA THR A 44 12.79 -2.50 11.34
C THR A 44 13.27 -3.92 11.00
N LYS A 45 14.06 -4.54 11.88
CA LYS A 45 14.64 -5.87 11.67
C LYS A 45 13.54 -6.92 11.42
N PRO A 46 13.65 -7.75 10.35
CA PRO A 46 12.76 -8.90 10.14
C PRO A 46 12.77 -9.84 11.34
N GLY A 47 11.59 -10.35 11.71
CA GLY A 47 11.38 -11.17 12.90
C GLY A 47 11.29 -10.39 14.20
N GLY A 48 11.34 -9.05 14.15
CA GLY A 48 11.28 -8.18 15.32
C GLY A 48 12.64 -7.85 15.96
N LEU A 49 12.63 -6.81 16.78
CA LEU A 49 13.77 -6.37 17.58
C LEU A 49 13.81 -7.07 18.95
N PHE A 50 12.64 -7.27 19.58
CA PHE A 50 12.47 -7.96 20.87
C PHE A 50 11.05 -8.50 21.00
N ASP A 51 10.81 -9.43 21.91
CA ASP A 51 9.46 -9.90 22.24
C ASP A 51 8.81 -9.00 23.30
N ASP A 52 7.73 -8.32 22.95
CA ASP A 52 6.97 -7.52 23.90
C ASP A 52 5.99 -8.42 24.67
N THR A 53 6.37 -8.83 25.87
CA THR A 53 5.57 -9.71 26.71
C THR A 53 4.49 -8.98 27.53
N THR A 54 4.52 -7.64 27.57
CA THR A 54 3.66 -6.84 28.45
C THR A 54 2.41 -6.36 27.73
N VAL A 55 2.56 -5.74 26.56
CA VAL A 55 1.45 -5.05 25.89
C VAL A 55 0.90 -5.92 24.76
N THR A 56 1.72 -6.26 23.78
CA THR A 56 1.25 -6.92 22.55
C THR A 56 1.34 -8.44 22.60
N ARG A 57 2.28 -9.00 23.38
CA ARG A 57 2.66 -10.43 23.36
C ARG A 57 3.07 -10.92 21.98
N LEU A 58 3.73 -10.04 21.21
CA LEU A 58 4.21 -10.30 19.86
C LEU A 58 5.67 -9.85 19.71
N PRO A 59 6.40 -10.36 18.71
CA PRO A 59 7.67 -9.79 18.29
C PRO A 59 7.46 -8.33 17.88
N TRP A 60 8.07 -7.41 18.62
CA TRP A 60 7.94 -5.98 18.36
C TRP A 60 8.88 -5.56 17.23
N ARG A 61 8.34 -4.80 16.28
CA ARG A 61 9.08 -4.23 15.15
C ARG A 61 8.58 -2.81 14.89
N GLY A 62 9.50 -1.92 14.53
CA GLY A 62 9.15 -0.61 13.99
C GLY A 62 8.58 -0.74 12.59
N GLN A 63 7.28 -0.49 12.44
CA GLN A 63 6.58 -0.55 11.17
C GLN A 63 5.38 0.42 11.16
N THR A 64 4.92 0.80 9.98
CA THR A 64 3.75 1.65 9.80
C THR A 64 2.70 0.94 8.96
N ARG A 65 1.47 0.86 9.48
CA ARG A 65 0.34 0.36 8.71
C ARG A 65 -0.05 1.35 7.61
N ARG A 66 0.07 0.95 6.36
CA ARG A 66 -0.34 1.73 5.19
C ARG A 66 -1.58 1.11 4.55
N VAL A 67 -2.58 1.95 4.31
CA VAL A 67 -3.80 1.57 3.59
C VAL A 67 -3.83 2.29 2.26
N ARG A 68 -3.81 1.52 1.16
CA ARG A 68 -3.94 2.02 -0.21
C ARG A 68 -5.27 1.61 -0.80
N MET A 69 -5.99 2.58 -1.36
CA MET A 69 -7.26 2.38 -2.05
C MET A 69 -7.06 2.62 -3.54
N VAL A 70 -7.42 1.63 -4.35
CA VAL A 70 -7.41 1.75 -5.82
C VAL A 70 -8.86 1.89 -6.27
N VAL A 71 -9.19 3.05 -6.83
CA VAL A 71 -10.53 3.35 -7.35
C VAL A 71 -10.49 3.21 -8.86
N TYR A 72 -11.33 2.34 -9.40
CA TYR A 72 -11.48 2.16 -10.84
C TYR A 72 -12.93 1.93 -11.19
N ARG A 73 -13.27 2.18 -12.45
CA ARG A 73 -14.60 1.92 -12.99
C ARG A 73 -14.47 1.21 -14.32
N ARG A 74 -15.08 0.02 -14.43
CA ARG A 74 -15.23 -0.66 -15.72
C ARG A 74 -16.40 -0.01 -16.48
N ALA A 75 -16.13 0.52 -17.67
CA ALA A 75 -17.14 1.18 -18.51
C ALA A 75 -17.17 0.54 -19.92
N PRO A 76 -17.91 -0.57 -20.12
CA PRO A 76 -18.07 -1.16 -21.43
C PRO A 76 -18.85 -0.20 -22.35
N GLY A 77 -18.27 0.18 -23.50
CA GLY A 77 -18.93 1.00 -24.53
C GLY A 77 -19.11 2.48 -24.19
N ALA A 78 -18.02 3.17 -23.81
CA ALA A 78 -18.01 4.52 -23.24
C ALA A 78 -18.92 5.57 -23.93
N SER A 79 -20.17 5.65 -23.51
CA SER A 79 -21.00 6.85 -23.67
C SER A 79 -20.38 7.95 -22.79
N HIS A 80 -19.95 9.05 -23.40
CA HIS A 80 -19.47 10.22 -22.70
C HIS A 80 -20.62 10.74 -21.83
N ARG A 81 -20.55 10.54 -20.51
CA ARG A 81 -21.52 11.14 -19.62
C ARG A 81 -21.29 12.65 -19.65
N ARG A 82 -22.21 13.39 -20.27
CA ARG A 82 -22.21 14.86 -20.30
C ARG A 82 -20.91 15.47 -20.84
N GLY A 83 -20.30 14.84 -21.85
CA GLY A 83 -19.08 15.35 -22.50
C GLY A 83 -17.78 15.25 -21.70
N GLN A 84 -17.79 14.63 -20.51
CA GLN A 84 -16.58 14.38 -19.72
C GLN A 84 -15.85 13.12 -20.19
N SER A 85 -14.52 13.14 -20.19
CA SER A 85 -13.71 11.95 -20.40
C SER A 85 -13.85 10.98 -19.21
N PRO A 86 -13.63 9.66 -19.40
CA PRO A 86 -13.62 8.70 -18.31
C PRO A 86 -12.67 9.07 -17.16
N GLU A 87 -11.50 9.64 -17.48
CA GLU A 87 -10.47 10.07 -16.55
C GLU A 87 -10.96 11.26 -15.71
N GLN A 88 -11.58 12.27 -16.34
CA GLN A 88 -12.16 13.42 -15.64
C GLN A 88 -13.29 12.99 -14.69
N ALA A 89 -14.14 12.08 -15.15
CA ALA A 89 -15.22 11.54 -14.33
C ALA A 89 -14.68 10.75 -13.12
N LEU A 90 -13.63 9.94 -13.32
CA LEU A 90 -12.96 9.21 -12.24
C LEU A 90 -12.29 10.16 -11.25
N ALA A 91 -11.58 11.17 -11.74
CA ALA A 91 -10.94 12.19 -10.89
C ALA A 91 -11.97 12.88 -9.98
N THR A 92 -13.11 13.30 -10.54
CA THR A 92 -14.20 13.91 -9.77
C THR A 92 -14.73 12.99 -8.65
N VAL A 93 -14.84 11.68 -8.92
CA VAL A 93 -15.25 10.69 -7.90
C VAL A 93 -14.19 10.55 -6.81
N CYS A 94 -12.92 10.48 -7.17
CA CYS A 94 -11.81 10.40 -6.22
C CYS A 94 -11.73 11.65 -5.32
N ASP A 95 -11.93 12.85 -5.87
CA ASP A 95 -11.87 14.09 -5.09
C ASP A 95 -13.02 14.17 -4.08
N ARG A 96 -14.23 13.75 -4.48
CA ARG A 96 -15.38 13.64 -3.57
C ARG A 96 -15.15 12.60 -2.48
N LEU A 97 -14.57 11.46 -2.82
CA LEU A 97 -14.23 10.42 -1.86
C LEU A 97 -13.20 10.92 -0.85
N ALA A 98 -12.14 11.59 -1.31
CA ALA A 98 -11.13 12.19 -0.44
C ALA A 98 -11.75 13.25 0.49
N GLY A 99 -12.63 14.11 0.00
CA GLY A 99 -13.37 15.07 0.82
C GLY A 99 -14.27 14.39 1.86
N GLY A 100 -14.97 13.31 1.48
CA GLY A 100 -15.78 12.52 2.41
C GLY A 100 -14.95 11.86 3.52
N LEU A 101 -13.77 11.33 3.18
CA LEU A 101 -12.82 10.78 4.15
C LEU A 101 -12.31 11.87 5.11
N ALA A 102 -11.95 13.05 4.58
CA ALA A 102 -11.49 14.17 5.39
C ALA A 102 -12.56 14.64 6.39
N ASN A 103 -13.83 14.71 5.97
CA ASN A 103 -14.96 15.03 6.85
C ASN A 103 -15.14 14.00 7.99
N ALA A 104 -14.75 12.74 7.75
CA ALA A 104 -14.74 11.68 8.77
C ALA A 104 -13.45 11.66 9.61
N GLY A 105 -12.56 12.65 9.47
CA GLY A 105 -11.28 12.72 10.17
C GLY A 105 -10.19 11.80 9.61
N VAL A 106 -10.41 11.17 8.46
CA VAL A 106 -9.45 10.28 7.82
C VAL A 106 -8.56 11.09 6.88
N LYS A 107 -7.27 11.15 7.18
CA LYS A 107 -6.28 11.77 6.29
C LYS A 107 -6.03 10.85 5.09
N ALA A 108 -6.27 11.38 3.90
CA ALA A 108 -5.99 10.70 2.64
C ALA A 108 -5.12 11.57 1.74
N ARG A 109 -4.22 10.94 1.00
CA ARG A 109 -3.38 11.57 -0.02
C ARG A 109 -3.52 10.80 -1.33
N ARG A 110 -3.67 11.52 -2.44
CA ARG A 110 -3.64 10.92 -3.77
C ARG A 110 -2.19 10.57 -4.11
N LEU A 111 -1.97 9.33 -4.56
CA LEU A 111 -0.65 8.84 -4.95
C LEU A 111 -0.36 9.21 -6.41
N GLY A 112 0.84 9.74 -6.66
CA GLY A 112 1.35 9.99 -8.01
C GLY A 112 2.01 8.74 -8.62
N ALA A 113 2.51 8.86 -9.85
CA ALA A 113 3.18 7.76 -10.55
C ALA A 113 4.37 7.22 -9.73
N ALA A 114 5.22 8.10 -9.20
CA ALA A 114 6.37 7.72 -8.39
C ALA A 114 5.98 6.95 -7.11
N ASP A 115 4.93 7.39 -6.40
CA ASP A 115 4.43 6.70 -5.20
C ASP A 115 3.91 5.29 -5.52
N ILE A 116 3.15 5.16 -6.63
CA ILE A 116 2.58 3.89 -7.06
C ILE A 116 3.70 2.96 -7.53
N HIS A 117 4.65 3.48 -8.29
CA HIS A 117 5.83 2.75 -8.73
C HIS A 117 6.64 2.24 -7.54
N ALA A 118 6.98 3.09 -6.57
CA ALA A 118 7.74 2.70 -5.39
C ALA A 118 7.09 1.57 -4.58
N TRP A 119 5.76 1.59 -4.47
CA TRP A 119 4.98 0.52 -3.84
C TRP A 119 5.01 -0.78 -4.65
N LEU A 120 4.71 -0.73 -5.95
CA LEU A 120 4.68 -1.93 -6.79
C LEU A 120 6.07 -2.52 -7.05
N LEU A 121 7.12 -1.68 -7.11
CA LEU A 121 8.51 -2.09 -7.28
C LEU A 121 8.94 -3.02 -6.14
N ARG A 122 8.61 -2.69 -4.90
CA ARG A 122 8.89 -3.54 -3.72
C ARG A 122 8.04 -4.80 -3.69
N TRP A 123 6.80 -4.73 -4.18
CA TRP A 123 5.93 -5.90 -4.28
C TRP A 123 6.51 -6.91 -5.28
N PHE A 124 6.82 -6.48 -6.50
CA PHE A 124 7.26 -7.38 -7.57
C PHE A 124 8.73 -7.78 -7.47
N ASN A 125 9.53 -7.07 -6.67
CA ASN A 125 10.92 -7.39 -6.40
C ASN A 125 11.14 -7.41 -4.88
N PRO A 126 10.62 -8.42 -4.15
CA PRO A 126 10.68 -8.46 -2.69
C PRO A 126 12.08 -8.84 -2.16
N ASN A 127 12.92 -9.46 -2.98
CA ASN A 127 14.27 -9.88 -2.59
C ASN A 127 15.27 -9.76 -3.77
N PRO A 128 15.47 -8.54 -4.30
CA PRO A 128 16.26 -8.35 -5.51
C PRO A 128 17.73 -8.68 -5.25
N SER A 129 18.30 -9.57 -6.05
CA SER A 129 19.67 -10.06 -5.86
C SER A 129 20.69 -9.48 -6.85
N LEU A 130 20.27 -8.58 -7.75
CA LEU A 130 21.10 -8.04 -8.83
C LEU A 130 22.33 -7.27 -8.34
N LEU A 131 22.26 -6.64 -7.16
CA LEU A 131 23.35 -5.87 -6.58
C LEU A 131 24.09 -6.59 -5.44
N GLY A 132 23.60 -7.76 -5.03
CA GLY A 132 24.08 -8.49 -3.85
C GLY A 132 22.92 -9.06 -3.02
N ALA A 133 23.23 -9.69 -1.89
CA ALA A 133 22.26 -10.37 -1.04
C ALA A 133 21.97 -9.65 0.29
N THR A 134 22.67 -8.55 0.58
CA THR A 134 22.53 -7.85 1.86
C THR A 134 21.31 -6.93 1.85
N ALA A 135 20.82 -6.54 3.04
CA ALA A 135 19.75 -5.55 3.14
C ALA A 135 20.15 -4.18 2.55
N ALA A 136 21.44 -3.83 2.62
CA ALA A 136 21.96 -2.61 2.02
C ALA A 136 21.94 -2.68 0.48
N ASP A 137 22.22 -3.84 -0.11
CA ASP A 137 22.16 -4.03 -1.56
C ASP A 137 20.73 -3.93 -2.08
N ARG A 138 19.75 -4.50 -1.35
CA ARG A 138 18.32 -4.37 -1.68
C ARG A 138 17.85 -2.92 -1.63
N GLU A 139 18.23 -2.20 -0.59
CA GLU A 139 17.89 -0.77 -0.45
C GLU A 139 18.52 0.06 -1.58
N ARG A 140 19.79 -0.22 -1.92
CA ARG A 140 20.47 0.41 -3.06
C ARG A 140 19.77 0.10 -4.38
N PHE A 141 19.26 -1.12 -4.55
CA PHE A 141 18.48 -1.50 -5.72
C PHE A 141 17.22 -0.64 -5.85
N TYR A 142 16.44 -0.49 -4.77
CA TYR A 142 15.24 0.35 -4.81
C TYR A 142 15.53 1.82 -5.09
N GLN A 143 16.69 2.34 -4.65
CA GLN A 143 17.13 3.70 -4.96
C GLN A 143 17.49 3.88 -6.43
N LEU A 144 18.22 2.92 -7.02
CA LEU A 144 18.60 2.98 -8.45
C LEU A 144 17.42 2.74 -9.39
N ALA A 145 16.45 1.93 -8.96
CA ALA A 145 15.24 1.63 -9.72
C ALA A 145 14.11 2.65 -9.49
N ALA A 146 14.34 3.68 -8.67
CA ALA A 146 13.32 4.67 -8.33
C ALA A 146 12.75 5.38 -9.57
N TYR A 147 11.47 5.76 -9.48
CA TYR A 147 10.83 6.52 -10.54
C TYR A 147 11.55 7.88 -10.72
N PRO A 148 11.84 8.30 -11.96
CA PRO A 148 12.60 9.51 -12.23
C PRO A 148 11.82 10.74 -11.77
N GLU A 149 12.55 11.74 -11.27
CA GLU A 149 11.98 13.05 -11.00
C GLU A 149 11.64 13.75 -12.32
N GLU A 150 10.50 14.43 -12.36
CA GLU A 150 10.14 15.30 -13.48
C GLU A 150 11.12 16.48 -13.49
N ALA A 151 11.89 16.63 -14.58
CA ALA A 151 12.90 17.68 -14.68
C ALA A 151 12.27 19.08 -14.81
N ASN A 152 11.11 19.19 -15.47
CA ASN A 152 10.28 20.40 -15.52
C ASN A 152 8.78 20.07 -15.40
N GLU A 153 7.99 21.02 -14.90
CA GLU A 153 6.53 20.88 -14.74
C GLU A 153 5.86 20.71 -16.13
N GLY A 154 5.29 19.54 -16.39
CA GLY A 154 4.72 19.20 -17.70
C GLY A 154 5.68 18.57 -18.70
N ASP A 155 6.93 18.26 -18.29
CA ASP A 155 7.79 17.38 -19.08
C ASP A 155 7.14 16.00 -19.18
N VAL A 156 6.79 15.63 -20.41
CA VAL A 156 6.47 14.25 -20.72
C VAL A 156 7.76 13.45 -20.49
N GLU A 157 7.64 12.35 -19.73
CA GLU A 157 8.71 11.37 -19.53
C GLU A 157 9.52 11.26 -20.83
N LEU A 158 10.82 11.60 -20.76
CA LEU A 158 11.73 11.59 -21.90
C LEU A 158 11.37 10.42 -22.82
N ALA A 159 11.27 10.67 -24.11
CA ALA A 159 10.87 9.71 -25.15
C ALA A 159 11.76 8.43 -25.23
N SER A 160 12.55 8.12 -24.22
CA SER A 160 13.05 6.79 -23.90
C SER A 160 11.93 5.90 -23.35
N SER A 161 11.01 5.51 -24.23
CA SER A 161 10.36 4.19 -24.42
C SER A 161 10.18 3.17 -23.28
N THR A 162 10.34 3.50 -22.00
CA THR A 162 10.15 2.59 -20.87
C THR A 162 8.78 2.84 -20.26
N ASP A 163 7.81 2.05 -20.71
CA ASP A 163 6.45 2.05 -20.14
C ASP A 163 6.49 1.84 -18.62
N PHE A 164 5.54 2.43 -17.88
CA PHE A 164 5.45 2.34 -16.42
C PHE A 164 5.59 0.90 -15.92
N SER A 165 4.99 -0.06 -16.64
CA SER A 165 5.05 -1.48 -16.28
C SER A 165 6.44 -2.11 -16.48
N GLN A 166 7.21 -1.66 -17.47
CA GLN A 166 8.56 -2.17 -17.74
C GLN A 166 9.54 -1.81 -16.63
N ARG A 167 9.27 -0.72 -15.89
CA ARG A 167 10.06 -0.29 -14.74
C ARG A 167 9.76 -1.08 -13.45
N LEU A 168 8.84 -2.04 -13.47
CA LEU A 168 8.42 -2.79 -12.28
C LEU A 168 9.06 -4.17 -12.15
N PHE A 169 9.50 -4.79 -13.25
CA PHE A 169 9.95 -6.19 -13.26
C PHE A 169 11.41 -6.28 -13.63
N PHE A 170 12.28 -6.54 -12.64
CA PHE A 170 13.71 -6.76 -12.85
C PHE A 170 14.09 -8.25 -12.84
N GLY A 171 13.21 -9.09 -12.30
CA GLY A 171 13.24 -10.54 -12.45
C GLY A 171 12.01 -11.03 -13.20
N GLN A 172 12.13 -12.17 -13.89
CA GLN A 172 10.99 -12.81 -14.54
C GLN A 172 10.12 -13.52 -13.48
N PRO A 173 8.82 -13.16 -13.33
CA PRO A 173 7.92 -13.91 -12.47
C PRO A 173 7.76 -15.35 -12.96
N ARG A 174 7.76 -16.31 -12.03
CA ARG A 174 7.52 -17.73 -12.36
C ARG A 174 6.25 -18.21 -11.70
N SER A 175 5.36 -18.83 -12.47
CA SER A 175 4.18 -19.50 -11.92
C SER A 175 4.47 -20.97 -11.64
N ASP A 176 3.95 -21.47 -10.53
CA ASP A 176 3.78 -22.89 -10.22
C ASP A 176 2.28 -23.14 -10.08
N VAL A 177 1.67 -23.56 -11.20
CA VAL A 177 0.22 -23.76 -11.31
C VAL A 177 -0.25 -24.91 -10.42
N THR A 178 0.55 -25.98 -10.31
CA THR A 178 0.23 -27.17 -9.52
C THR A 178 0.03 -26.81 -8.05
N ASN A 179 0.89 -25.94 -7.51
CA ASN A 179 0.81 -25.51 -6.11
C ASN A 179 0.06 -24.19 -5.92
N GLY A 180 -0.35 -23.51 -7.01
CA GLY A 180 -1.02 -22.21 -6.96
C GLY A 180 -0.13 -21.08 -6.43
N ILE A 181 1.16 -21.12 -6.73
CA ILE A 181 2.18 -20.20 -6.21
C ILE A 181 2.74 -19.35 -7.36
N TRP A 182 3.01 -18.08 -7.06
CA TRP A 182 3.83 -17.21 -7.89
C TRP A 182 5.17 -16.97 -7.21
N PHE A 183 6.25 -16.94 -7.98
CA PHE A 183 7.57 -16.61 -7.50
C PHE A 183 7.97 -15.23 -8.03
N PHE A 184 8.30 -14.33 -7.10
CA PHE A 184 8.96 -13.05 -7.35
C PHE A 184 10.29 -13.08 -6.60
N ASP A 185 11.42 -12.85 -7.26
CA ASP A 185 12.77 -13.01 -6.67
C ASP A 185 12.99 -14.34 -5.94
N ASN A 186 12.48 -15.44 -6.52
CA ASN A 186 12.47 -16.78 -5.90
C ASN A 186 11.70 -16.89 -4.57
N MET A 187 11.00 -15.85 -4.15
CA MET A 187 10.14 -15.85 -2.98
C MET A 187 8.73 -16.33 -3.37
N PRO A 188 8.19 -17.38 -2.72
CA PRO A 188 6.86 -17.89 -3.02
C PRO A 188 5.77 -16.95 -2.49
N HIS A 189 4.79 -16.64 -3.33
CA HIS A 189 3.62 -15.82 -3.03
C HIS A 189 2.36 -16.63 -3.32
N ARG A 190 1.41 -16.60 -2.40
CA ARG A 190 0.12 -17.27 -2.55
C ARG A 190 -1.00 -16.32 -2.15
N VAL A 191 -2.04 -16.28 -2.99
CA VAL A 191 -3.28 -15.58 -2.65
C VAL A 191 -4.16 -16.52 -1.84
N MET A 192 -4.53 -16.08 -0.64
CA MET A 192 -5.52 -16.76 0.20
C MET A 192 -6.83 -15.99 0.12
N VAL A 193 -7.86 -16.65 -0.40
CA VAL A 193 -9.21 -16.07 -0.48
C VAL A 193 -9.96 -16.40 0.80
N LEU A 194 -10.46 -15.37 1.47
CA LEU A 194 -11.33 -15.51 2.63
C LEU A 194 -12.79 -15.50 2.18
N ASP A 195 -13.64 -16.22 2.91
CA ASP A 195 -15.08 -16.21 2.69
C ASP A 195 -15.70 -14.82 2.88
N ARG A 196 -16.87 -14.62 2.29
CA ARG A 196 -17.62 -13.37 2.39
C ARG A 196 -17.93 -13.05 3.87
N LEU A 197 -17.75 -11.78 4.23
CA LEU A 197 -18.19 -11.24 5.51
C LEU A 197 -19.70 -11.47 5.70
N ARG A 198 -20.06 -12.17 6.78
CA ARG A 198 -21.47 -12.45 7.13
C ARG A 198 -22.14 -11.25 7.80
N THR A 199 -21.37 -10.44 8.50
CA THR A 199 -21.80 -9.23 9.20
C THR A 199 -20.89 -8.08 8.83
N PRO A 200 -21.39 -6.82 8.82
CA PRO A 200 -20.54 -5.66 8.68
C PRO A 200 -19.43 -5.66 9.74
N PRO A 201 -18.15 -5.46 9.36
CA PRO A 201 -17.06 -5.42 10.31
C PRO A 201 -17.14 -4.14 11.14
N THR A 202 -16.78 -4.22 12.41
CA THR A 202 -16.66 -3.04 13.28
C THR A 202 -15.44 -2.19 12.90
N THR A 203 -15.40 -0.94 13.33
CA THR A 203 -14.20 -0.10 13.17
C THR A 203 -13.00 -0.79 13.83
N GLY A 204 -11.89 -0.90 13.11
CA GLY A 204 -10.68 -1.54 13.60
C GLY A 204 -10.73 -3.06 13.70
N HIS A 205 -11.74 -3.74 13.15
CA HIS A 205 -11.94 -5.19 13.31
C HIS A 205 -10.69 -6.04 13.02
N LEU A 206 -9.92 -5.66 12.00
CA LEU A 206 -8.69 -6.37 11.61
C LEU A 206 -7.43 -5.57 11.98
N THR A 207 -7.47 -4.26 11.80
CA THR A 207 -6.30 -3.37 11.82
C THR A 207 -6.24 -2.45 13.04
N GLY A 208 -7.25 -2.46 13.90
CA GLY A 208 -7.29 -1.68 15.14
C GLY A 208 -6.81 -2.51 16.31
N GLU A 209 -6.10 -1.87 17.23
CA GLU A 209 -5.68 -2.48 18.48
C GLU A 209 -6.91 -2.76 19.36
N THR A 210 -7.06 -4.01 19.80
CA THR A 210 -8.17 -4.43 20.64
C THR A 210 -7.69 -5.38 21.74
N ARG A 211 -8.37 -5.37 22.89
CA ARG A 211 -8.18 -6.36 23.96
C ARG A 211 -9.08 -7.56 23.66
N LYS A 212 -8.51 -8.62 23.11
CA LYS A 212 -9.28 -9.82 22.71
C LYS A 212 -9.50 -10.77 23.88
N GLY A 213 -10.18 -10.29 24.92
CA GLY A 213 -10.53 -11.11 26.09
C GLY A 213 -9.37 -11.48 27.01
N GLY A 214 -8.19 -10.87 26.83
CA GLY A 214 -7.03 -11.00 27.72
C GLY A 214 -6.32 -9.66 27.91
N ASP A 215 -5.18 -9.68 28.58
CA ASP A 215 -4.41 -8.47 28.90
C ASP A 215 -3.67 -7.87 27.69
N ALA A 216 -3.44 -8.68 26.65
CA ALA A 216 -2.74 -8.24 25.45
C ALA A 216 -3.60 -7.30 24.60
N CYS A 217 -2.98 -6.23 24.12
CA CYS A 217 -3.56 -5.23 23.22
C CYS A 217 -2.76 -5.23 21.91
N ASN A 218 -3.36 -5.75 20.84
CA ASN A 218 -2.79 -5.78 19.50
C ASN A 218 -3.90 -5.77 18.44
N ALA A 219 -3.56 -5.49 17.19
CA ALA A 219 -4.45 -5.72 16.07
C ALA A 219 -4.41 -7.19 15.63
N LEU A 220 -5.50 -7.70 15.04
CA LEU A 220 -5.45 -9.05 14.44
C LEU A 220 -4.36 -9.13 13.37
N PHE A 221 -4.21 -8.06 12.61
CA PHE A 221 -3.27 -7.98 11.51
C PHE A 221 -1.81 -8.09 11.97
N ASP A 222 -1.48 -7.68 13.20
CA ASP A 222 -0.13 -7.80 13.78
C ASP A 222 0.28 -9.26 14.00
N GLN A 223 -0.69 -10.18 14.07
CA GLN A 223 -0.46 -11.61 14.26
C GLN A 223 -0.25 -12.35 12.93
N MET A 224 -0.48 -11.69 11.80
CA MET A 224 -0.24 -12.27 10.49
C MET A 224 1.26 -12.36 10.23
N PRO A 225 1.71 -13.31 9.39
CA PRO A 225 3.11 -13.35 8.96
C PRO A 225 3.57 -12.00 8.39
N GLU A 226 4.86 -11.69 8.58
CA GLU A 226 5.47 -10.52 7.97
C GLU A 226 5.21 -10.47 6.45
N ASP A 227 5.15 -9.27 5.90
CA ASP A 227 4.88 -9.01 4.48
C ASP A 227 3.49 -9.45 3.98
N THR A 228 2.57 -9.83 4.89
CA THR A 228 1.17 -10.06 4.54
C THR A 228 0.53 -8.79 3.98
N VAL A 229 -0.15 -8.92 2.83
CA VAL A 229 -0.98 -7.86 2.25
C VAL A 229 -2.44 -8.28 2.28
N MET A 230 -3.28 -7.52 2.99
CA MET A 230 -4.73 -7.70 2.95
C MET A 230 -5.34 -6.92 1.80
N CYS A 231 -6.09 -7.61 0.94
CA CYS A 231 -6.91 -6.98 -0.10
C CYS A 231 -8.39 -7.13 0.22
N LEU A 232 -9.13 -6.02 0.18
CA LEU A 232 -10.59 -5.99 0.28
C LEU A 232 -11.12 -5.24 -0.94
N THR A 233 -12.00 -5.89 -1.71
CA THR A 233 -12.69 -5.26 -2.84
C THR A 233 -14.09 -4.84 -2.40
N LEU A 234 -14.37 -3.54 -2.52
CA LEU A 234 -15.70 -2.96 -2.28
C LEU A 234 -16.33 -2.61 -3.62
N VAL A 235 -17.53 -3.12 -3.88
CA VAL A 235 -18.30 -2.79 -5.08
C VAL A 235 -19.48 -1.91 -4.67
N ALA A 236 -19.40 -0.62 -5.01
CA ALA A 236 -20.52 0.29 -4.80
C ALA A 236 -21.58 0.08 -5.88
N THR A 237 -22.74 -0.44 -5.49
CA THR A 237 -23.89 -0.65 -6.39
C THR A 237 -24.95 0.43 -6.11
N PRO A 238 -25.52 1.08 -7.14
CA PRO A 238 -26.67 1.97 -6.96
C PRO A 238 -27.81 1.25 -6.24
N GLN A 239 -28.43 1.92 -5.28
CA GLN A 239 -29.49 1.32 -4.46
C GLN A 239 -30.65 0.80 -5.32
N ASP A 240 -31.10 1.58 -6.30
CA ASP A 240 -32.21 1.22 -7.19
C ASP A 240 -31.93 -0.07 -7.97
N ALA A 241 -30.68 -0.28 -8.40
CA ALA A 241 -30.26 -1.48 -9.12
C ALA A 241 -30.22 -2.71 -8.19
N LEU A 242 -29.81 -2.52 -6.93
CA LEU A 242 -29.86 -3.56 -5.91
C LEU A 242 -31.30 -3.94 -5.60
N GLU A 243 -32.18 -2.96 -5.39
CA GLU A 243 -33.60 -3.17 -5.12
C GLU A 243 -34.30 -3.87 -6.29
N ALA A 244 -34.03 -3.46 -7.53
CA ALA A 244 -34.56 -4.13 -8.71
C ALA A 244 -34.10 -5.59 -8.81
N HIS A 245 -32.83 -5.87 -8.51
CA HIS A 245 -32.30 -7.24 -8.50
C HIS A 245 -32.92 -8.10 -7.40
N LEU A 246 -33.07 -7.55 -6.18
CA LEU A 246 -33.73 -8.23 -5.07
C LEU A 246 -35.21 -8.52 -5.39
N ASN A 247 -35.92 -7.56 -5.99
CA ASN A 247 -37.31 -7.74 -6.43
C ASN A 247 -37.43 -8.83 -7.51
N TYR A 248 -36.49 -8.89 -8.45
CA TYR A 248 -36.44 -9.94 -9.46
C TYR A 248 -36.20 -11.32 -8.85
N LEU A 249 -35.25 -11.44 -7.91
CA LEU A 249 -34.99 -12.70 -7.19
C LEU A 249 -36.20 -13.13 -6.35
N GLY A 250 -36.85 -12.18 -5.66
CA GLY A 250 -38.07 -12.44 -4.90
C GLY A 250 -39.19 -13.01 -5.78
N LYS A 251 -39.41 -12.42 -6.97
CA LYS A 251 -40.38 -12.92 -7.96
C LYS A 251 -40.05 -14.29 -8.55
N LYS A 252 -38.78 -14.72 -8.54
CA LYS A 252 -38.35 -16.04 -9.00
C LYS A 252 -38.34 -17.10 -7.90
N ALA A 253 -38.20 -16.69 -6.65
CA ALA A 253 -38.21 -17.57 -5.48
C ALA A 253 -39.64 -17.99 -5.09
N VAL A 254 -40.63 -17.17 -5.44
CA VAL A 254 -42.04 -17.54 -5.42
C VAL A 254 -42.33 -18.14 -6.80
N GLY A 255 -42.38 -19.48 -6.89
CA GLY A 255 -42.76 -20.18 -8.11
C GLY A 255 -44.14 -19.77 -8.61
#